data_AF-V2RIR5-F1
#
_entry.id   AF-V2RIR5-F1
#
_cell.length_a   1.000
_cell.length_b   1.000
_cell.length_c   1.000
_cell.angle_alpha   90.00
_cell.angle_beta   90.00
_cell.angle_gamma   90.00
#
_symmetry.space_group_name_H-M   'P 1'
#
loop_
_entity.id
_entity.type
_entity.pdbx_description
1 polymer ?
#
loop_
_entity_poly.entity_id
_entity_poly.type
_entity_poly.pdbx_seq_one_letter_code
_entity_poly.pdbx_strand_id
1 'polypeptide(L)'
;MAKKDKINIDNTGVDKLEAFMQNNIKMIVILISALVVLFIAVYLGYTAYGISKNKKIDSLSAAEMIMIDNSSVDAFAALSSTVPSLKDYIAVRSAGMYHMYDNSEKAVSELKKAGGRFSELSAGMLYDLGQNVVPANYLQGEMRELWYYRNVLSSNDNNIDTNINNFKMLYPESQLLTLVENWNIK
;
A
#
# COMPACT_ATOMS: atom_id res chain seq x y z
N MET A 1 1.16 -21.05 85.94
CA MET A 1 1.31 -20.12 84.79
C MET A 1 2.54 -20.55 84.03
N ALA A 2 2.58 -20.79 82.72
CA ALA A 2 1.70 -20.38 81.63
C ALA A 2 1.43 -21.56 80.67
N LYS A 3 0.21 -21.62 80.10
CA LYS A 3 -0.12 -22.51 78.97
C LYS A 3 0.78 -22.11 77.80
N LYS A 4 1.57 -23.04 77.29
CA LYS A 4 2.24 -22.89 76.00
C LYS A 4 1.20 -23.27 74.94
N ASP A 5 0.45 -22.28 74.45
CA ASP A 5 -0.42 -22.45 73.30
C ASP A 5 0.44 -22.88 72.12
N LYS A 6 0.34 -24.15 71.76
CA LYS A 6 0.84 -24.64 70.47
C LYS A 6 -0.07 -24.00 69.43
N ILE A 7 0.39 -22.89 68.86
CA ILE A 7 -0.17 -22.33 67.64
C ILE A 7 -0.01 -23.43 66.59
N ASN A 8 -1.11 -24.14 66.36
CA ASN A 8 -1.24 -25.05 65.24
C ASN A 8 -1.38 -24.13 64.03
N ILE A 9 -0.24 -23.75 63.45
CA ILE A 9 -0.25 -23.05 62.16
C ILE A 9 -0.78 -24.10 61.19
N ASP A 10 -2.06 -23.94 60.89
CA ASP A 10 -2.81 -24.79 59.99
C ASP A 10 -2.17 -24.68 58.60
N ASN A 11 -1.26 -25.61 58.31
CA ASN A 11 -0.56 -25.75 57.03
C ASN A 11 -1.48 -26.29 55.92
N THR A 12 -2.79 -26.38 56.14
CA THR A 12 -3.75 -26.90 55.15
C THR A 12 -3.76 -26.15 53.83
N GLY A 13 -3.33 -24.88 53.79
CA GLY A 13 -3.18 -24.14 52.54
C GLY A 13 -2.04 -24.66 51.65
N VAL A 14 -0.91 -25.00 52.27
CA VAL A 14 0.28 -25.52 51.57
C VAL A 14 0.07 -26.99 51.19
N ASP A 15 -0.48 -27.81 52.08
CA ASP A 15 -0.74 -29.23 51.83
C ASP A 15 -1.77 -29.45 50.72
N LYS A 16 -2.79 -28.59 50.61
CA LYS A 16 -3.77 -28.64 49.50
C LYS A 16 -3.14 -28.23 48.17
N LEU A 17 -2.20 -27.28 48.19
CA LEU A 17 -1.46 -26.87 47.00
C LEU A 17 -0.50 -27.97 46.54
N GLU A 18 0.19 -28.61 47.49
CA GLU A 18 1.08 -29.75 47.24
C GLU A 18 0.32 -30.98 46.74
N ALA A 19 -0.82 -31.32 47.34
CA ALA A 19 -1.67 -32.42 46.90
C ALA A 19 -2.30 -32.14 45.51
N PHE A 20 -2.71 -30.90 45.24
CA PHE A 20 -3.21 -30.49 43.93
C PHE A 20 -2.10 -30.54 42.86
N MET A 21 -0.90 -30.07 43.21
CA MET A 21 0.28 -30.18 42.35
C MET A 21 0.64 -31.63 42.10
N GLN A 22 0.74 -32.50 43.10
CA GLN A 22 1.10 -33.91 42.91
C GLN A 22 0.09 -34.68 42.06
N ASN A 23 -1.22 -34.48 42.28
CA ASN A 23 -2.25 -35.17 41.52
C ASN A 23 -2.36 -34.67 40.07
N ASN A 24 -2.06 -33.40 39.82
CA ASN A 24 -2.22 -32.80 38.49
C ASN A 24 -0.90 -32.41 37.82
N ILE A 25 0.26 -32.79 38.39
CA ILE A 25 1.59 -32.33 37.94
C ILE A 25 1.82 -32.64 36.46
N LYS A 26 1.40 -33.83 36.01
CA LYS A 26 1.50 -34.23 34.61
C LYS A 26 0.65 -33.34 33.72
N MET A 27 -0.57 -33.01 34.13
CA MET A 27 -1.48 -32.16 33.38
C MET A 27 -0.98 -30.71 33.34
N ILE A 28 -0.49 -30.19 34.46
CA ILE A 28 0.10 -28.84 34.57
C ILE A 28 1.35 -28.73 33.69
N VAL A 29 2.24 -29.72 33.74
CA VAL A 29 3.47 -29.75 32.91
C VAL A 29 3.13 -29.84 31.42
N ILE A 30 2.14 -30.66 31.03
CA ILE A 30 1.67 -30.74 29.63
C ILE A 30 1.08 -29.39 29.19
N LEU A 31 0.29 -28.74 30.04
CA LEU A 31 -0.36 -27.46 29.72
C LEU A 31 0.66 -26.32 29.57
N ILE A 32 1.66 -26.25 30.45
CA ILE A 32 2.77 -25.29 30.35
C ILE A 32 3.61 -25.57 29.11
N SER A 33 3.92 -26.83 28.83
CA SER A 33 4.69 -27.23 27.65
C SER A 33 3.95 -26.87 26.34
N ALA A 34 2.63 -27.10 26.30
CA ALA A 34 1.78 -26.69 25.18
C ALA A 34 1.77 -25.16 25.00
N LEU A 35 1.67 -24.39 26.09
CA LEU A 35 1.72 -22.92 26.06
C LEU A 35 3.08 -22.40 25.58
N VAL A 36 4.18 -23.03 26.00
CA VAL A 36 5.53 -22.66 25.54
C VAL A 36 5.69 -22.92 24.04
N VAL A 37 5.22 -24.07 23.54
CA VAL A 37 5.23 -24.38 22.10
C VAL A 37 4.36 -23.38 21.31
N LEU A 38 3.18 -23.04 21.84
CA LEU A 38 2.29 -22.05 21.22
C LEU A 38 2.95 -20.66 21.15
N PHE A 39 3.60 -20.25 22.25
CA PHE A 39 4.33 -18.98 22.32
C PHE A 39 5.50 -18.94 21.34
N ILE A 40 6.27 -20.02 21.23
CA ILE A 40 7.37 -20.15 20.27
C ILE A 40 6.82 -20.09 18.84
N ALA A 41 5.71 -20.78 18.53
CA ALA A 41 5.11 -20.76 17.21
C ALA A 41 4.60 -19.36 16.82
N VAL A 42 3.96 -18.64 17.74
CA VAL A 42 3.50 -17.26 17.54
C VAL A 42 4.68 -16.30 17.37
N TYR A 43 5.71 -16.42 18.22
CA TYR A 43 6.91 -15.58 18.15
C TYR A 43 7.71 -15.82 16.86
N LEU A 44 7.92 -17.08 16.47
CA LEU A 44 8.56 -17.44 15.20
C LEU A 44 7.73 -16.99 14.00
N GLY A 45 6.40 -17.12 14.06
CA GLY A 45 5.49 -16.62 13.02
C GLY A 45 5.59 -15.10 12.86
N TYR A 46 5.58 -14.36 13.97
CA TYR A 46 5.66 -12.89 13.97
C TYR A 46 7.02 -12.38 13.49
N THR A 47 8.11 -12.99 13.95
CA THR A 47 9.49 -12.64 13.52
C THR A 47 9.75 -13.03 12.06
N ALA A 48 9.30 -14.21 11.61
CA ALA A 48 9.37 -14.61 10.21
C ALA A 48 8.53 -13.68 9.31
N TYR A 49 7.35 -13.26 9.75
CA TYR A 49 6.52 -12.31 9.01
C TYR A 49 7.22 -10.95 8.84
N GLY A 50 7.81 -10.40 9.91
CA GLY A 50 8.57 -9.15 9.85
C GLY A 50 9.82 -9.22 8.95
N ILE A 51 10.60 -10.30 9.06
CA ILE A 51 11.79 -10.53 8.22
C ILE A 51 11.39 -10.75 6.75
N SER A 52 10.28 -11.47 6.50
CA SER A 52 9.78 -11.70 5.13
C SER A 52 9.29 -10.42 4.47
N LYS A 53 8.63 -9.53 5.22
CA LYS A 53 8.15 -8.25 4.69
C LYS A 53 9.31 -7.34 4.30
N ASN A 54 10.34 -7.23 5.13
CA ASN A 54 11.52 -6.42 4.81
C ASN A 54 12.32 -7.02 3.65
N LYS A 55 12.52 -8.35 3.62
CA LYS A 55 13.13 -9.03 2.45
C LYS A 55 12.34 -8.83 1.16
N LYS A 56 11.00 -8.80 1.23
CA LYS A 56 10.12 -8.55 0.08
C LYS A 56 10.22 -7.11 -0.42
N ILE A 57 10.43 -6.15 0.46
CA ILE A 57 10.65 -4.74 0.08
C ILE A 57 12.07 -4.56 -0.49
N ASP A 58 13.08 -5.16 0.12
CA ASP A 58 14.46 -5.09 -0.36
C ASP A 58 14.62 -5.75 -1.75
N SER A 59 13.91 -6.87 -1.98
CA SER A 59 13.86 -7.51 -3.31
C SER A 59 13.10 -6.68 -4.34
N LEU A 60 12.08 -5.90 -3.93
CA LEU A 60 11.42 -4.95 -4.83
C LEU A 60 12.39 -3.84 -5.25
N SER A 61 13.08 -3.22 -4.29
CA SER A 61 14.08 -2.17 -4.57
C SER A 61 15.19 -2.67 -5.49
N ALA A 62 15.68 -3.90 -5.27
CA ALA A 62 16.68 -4.52 -6.14
C ALA A 62 16.11 -4.80 -7.55
N ALA A 63 14.85 -5.23 -7.64
CA ALA A 63 14.18 -5.47 -8.92
C ALA A 63 13.97 -4.17 -9.72
N GLU A 64 13.75 -3.03 -9.04
CA GLU A 64 13.65 -1.74 -9.73
C GLU A 64 14.96 -1.31 -10.40
N MET A 65 16.10 -1.65 -9.82
CA MET A 65 17.41 -1.26 -10.35
C MET A 65 17.81 -2.01 -11.64
N ILE A 66 17.13 -3.12 -11.95
CA ILE A 66 17.47 -4.02 -13.06
C ILE A 66 16.45 -3.99 -14.20
N MET A 67 15.46 -3.08 -14.16
CA MET A 67 14.53 -2.85 -15.27
C MET A 67 15.24 -2.12 -16.41
N ILE A 68 15.94 -2.86 -17.27
CA ILE A 68 16.74 -2.34 -18.37
C ILE A 68 16.13 -2.62 -19.75
N ASP A 69 15.10 -3.46 -19.81
CA ASP A 69 14.39 -3.88 -21.03
C ASP A 69 12.96 -4.34 -20.71
N ASN A 70 12.18 -4.66 -21.75
CA ASN A 70 10.81 -5.16 -21.58
C ASN A 70 10.71 -6.46 -20.73
N SER A 71 11.71 -7.34 -20.79
CA SER A 71 11.71 -8.65 -20.10
C SER A 71 11.90 -8.48 -18.59
N SER A 72 12.83 -7.61 -18.18
CA SER A 72 13.05 -7.24 -16.79
C SER A 72 11.87 -6.46 -16.21
N VAL A 73 11.14 -5.69 -17.02
CA VAL A 73 9.87 -5.07 -16.61
C VAL A 73 8.77 -6.13 -16.44
N ASP A 74 8.68 -7.16 -17.29
CA ASP A 74 7.75 -8.30 -17.09
C ASP A 74 8.01 -9.00 -15.75
N ALA A 75 9.29 -9.23 -15.42
CA ALA A 75 9.68 -9.84 -14.16
C ALA A 75 9.29 -8.96 -12.95
N PHE A 76 9.45 -7.64 -13.06
CA PHE A 76 9.02 -6.70 -12.03
C PHE A 76 7.48 -6.67 -11.89
N ALA A 77 6.75 -6.61 -13.00
CA ALA A 77 5.28 -6.62 -13.01
C ALA A 77 4.71 -7.89 -12.35
N ALA A 78 5.37 -9.04 -12.53
CA ALA A 78 4.98 -10.30 -11.90
C ALA A 78 5.04 -10.27 -10.36
N LEU A 79 5.82 -9.37 -9.75
CA LEU A 79 5.89 -9.19 -8.30
C LEU A 79 4.57 -8.70 -7.70
N SER A 80 3.66 -8.13 -8.50
CA SER A 80 2.32 -7.73 -8.06
C SER A 80 1.52 -8.91 -7.46
N SER A 81 1.79 -10.13 -7.93
CA SER A 81 1.18 -11.36 -7.41
C SER A 81 1.78 -11.82 -6.07
N THR A 82 3.05 -11.51 -5.81
CA THR A 82 3.79 -11.97 -4.61
C THR A 82 3.79 -10.95 -3.47
N VAL A 83 3.57 -9.66 -3.82
CA VAL A 83 3.44 -8.54 -2.89
C VAL A 83 2.15 -7.74 -3.19
N PRO A 84 0.95 -8.29 -2.88
CA PRO A 84 -0.32 -7.65 -3.22
C PRO A 84 -0.51 -6.25 -2.62
N SER A 85 0.13 -5.96 -1.49
CA SER A 85 0.09 -4.63 -0.84
C SER A 85 0.73 -3.52 -1.66
N LEU A 86 1.56 -3.87 -2.65
CA LEU A 86 2.26 -2.93 -3.54
C LEU A 86 1.81 -3.09 -5.00
N LYS A 87 0.76 -3.88 -5.28
CA LYS A 87 0.30 -4.17 -6.64
C LYS A 87 0.06 -2.90 -7.48
N ASP A 88 -0.56 -1.88 -6.89
CA ASP A 88 -0.94 -0.65 -7.60
C ASP A 88 0.29 0.20 -7.92
N TYR A 89 1.26 0.23 -7.01
CA TYR A 89 2.56 0.85 -7.23
C TYR A 89 3.34 0.13 -8.34
N ILE A 90 3.43 -1.20 -8.25
CA ILE A 90 4.11 -2.05 -9.24
C ILE A 90 3.49 -1.82 -10.63
N ALA A 91 2.16 -1.77 -10.73
CA ALA A 91 1.46 -1.51 -11.98
C ALA A 91 1.85 -0.16 -12.61
N VAL A 92 1.77 0.94 -11.86
CA VAL A 92 2.16 2.27 -12.37
C VAL A 92 3.65 2.33 -12.73
N ARG A 93 4.51 1.76 -11.88
CA ARG A 93 5.97 1.76 -12.12
C ARG A 93 6.33 0.95 -13.35
N SER A 94 5.76 -0.24 -13.51
CA SER A 94 5.95 -1.10 -14.69
C SER A 94 5.46 -0.39 -15.95
N ALA A 95 4.30 0.27 -15.89
CA ALA A 95 3.77 1.01 -17.03
C ALA A 95 4.71 2.13 -17.51
N GLY A 96 5.30 2.89 -16.60
CA GLY A 96 6.28 3.92 -16.95
C GLY A 96 7.51 3.34 -17.65
N MET A 97 8.00 2.18 -17.19
CA MET A 97 9.12 1.51 -17.83
C MET A 97 8.75 0.90 -19.17
N TYR A 98 7.57 0.30 -19.32
CA TYR A 98 7.09 -0.17 -20.61
C TYR A 98 7.00 0.96 -21.62
N HIS A 99 6.49 2.13 -21.22
CA HIS A 99 6.46 3.30 -22.09
C HIS A 99 7.87 3.78 -22.47
N MET A 100 8.81 3.80 -21.53
CA MET A 100 10.22 4.14 -21.79
C MET A 100 10.89 3.19 -22.79
N TYR A 101 10.45 1.93 -22.85
CA TYR A 101 10.92 0.92 -23.81
C TYR A 101 9.95 0.71 -24.99
N ASP A 102 9.24 1.77 -25.38
CA ASP A 102 8.35 1.85 -26.55
C ASP A 102 7.21 0.81 -26.58
N ASN A 103 6.85 0.24 -25.43
CA ASN A 103 5.79 -0.75 -25.29
C ASN A 103 4.51 -0.14 -24.71
N SER A 104 3.89 0.74 -25.49
CA SER A 104 2.68 1.45 -25.08
C SER A 104 1.48 0.52 -24.80
N GLU A 105 1.40 -0.63 -25.47
CA GLU A 105 0.33 -1.61 -25.24
C GLU A 105 0.41 -2.20 -23.82
N LYS A 106 1.60 -2.67 -23.41
CA LYS A 106 1.80 -3.16 -22.04
C LYS A 106 1.67 -2.04 -21.02
N ALA A 107 2.14 -0.84 -21.33
CA ALA A 107 1.96 0.32 -20.46
C ALA A 107 0.47 0.57 -20.15
N VAL A 108 -0.38 0.64 -21.19
CA VAL A 108 -1.83 0.79 -21.03
C VAL A 108 -2.45 -0.37 -20.23
N SER A 109 -2.01 -1.60 -20.51
CA SER A 109 -2.49 -2.80 -19.80
C SER A 109 -2.19 -2.74 -18.29
N GLU A 110 -0.97 -2.35 -17.90
CA GLU A 110 -0.61 -2.22 -16.49
C GLU A 110 -1.34 -1.05 -15.81
N LEU A 111 -1.46 0.11 -16.46
CA LEU A 111 -2.18 1.26 -15.90
C LEU A 111 -3.62 0.92 -15.54
N LYS A 112 -4.32 0.14 -16.38
CA LYS A 112 -5.69 -0.33 -16.11
C LYS A 112 -5.82 -1.20 -14.86
N LYS A 113 -4.72 -1.76 -14.35
CA LYS A 113 -4.71 -2.57 -13.13
C LYS A 113 -4.53 -1.73 -11.86
N ALA A 114 -4.01 -0.51 -11.97
CA ALA A 114 -3.72 0.35 -10.83
C ALA A 114 -4.99 0.97 -10.25
N GLY A 115 -5.21 0.77 -8.94
CA GLY A 115 -6.34 1.34 -8.20
C GLY A 115 -5.92 2.19 -7.00
N GLY A 116 -6.89 2.47 -6.12
CA GLY A 116 -6.69 3.18 -4.86
C GLY A 116 -6.05 4.56 -5.06
N ARG A 117 -5.02 4.87 -4.26
CA ARG A 117 -4.28 6.14 -4.31
C ARG A 117 -3.55 6.40 -5.63
N PHE A 118 -3.33 5.37 -6.45
CA PHE A 118 -2.65 5.50 -7.75
C PHE A 118 -3.63 5.60 -8.92
N SER A 119 -4.94 5.49 -8.67
CA SER A 119 -5.96 5.52 -9.73
C SER A 119 -5.94 6.83 -10.53
N GLU A 120 -5.78 7.96 -9.85
CA GLU A 120 -5.71 9.28 -10.50
C GLU A 120 -4.45 9.45 -11.33
N LEU A 121 -3.29 9.04 -10.79
CA LEU A 121 -2.02 9.03 -11.53
C LEU A 121 -2.10 8.13 -12.76
N SER A 122 -2.69 6.95 -12.60
CA SER A 122 -2.90 6.01 -13.70
C SER A 122 -3.80 6.60 -14.80
N ALA A 123 -4.91 7.23 -14.42
CA ALA A 123 -5.77 7.93 -15.36
C ALA A 123 -5.01 9.06 -16.09
N GLY A 124 -4.14 9.78 -15.40
CA GLY A 124 -3.29 10.81 -15.99
C GLY A 124 -2.35 10.26 -17.06
N MET A 125 -1.65 9.17 -16.76
CA MET A 125 -0.77 8.52 -17.73
C MET A 125 -1.54 7.90 -18.90
N LEU A 126 -2.72 7.32 -18.65
CA LEU A 126 -3.60 6.82 -19.70
C LEU A 126 -4.03 7.95 -20.65
N TYR A 127 -4.38 9.13 -20.11
CA TYR A 127 -4.70 10.32 -20.90
C TYR A 127 -3.51 10.72 -21.80
N ASP A 128 -2.30 10.77 -21.24
CA ASP A 128 -1.08 11.14 -21.98
C ASP A 128 -0.73 10.11 -23.07
N LEU A 129 -1.11 8.84 -22.89
CA LEU A 129 -1.02 7.77 -23.89
C LEU A 129 -2.20 7.76 -24.90
N GLY A 130 -3.02 8.82 -24.92
CA GLY A 130 -4.14 8.96 -25.85
C GLY A 130 -5.32 8.04 -25.58
N GLN A 131 -5.42 7.45 -24.39
CA GLN A 131 -6.59 6.67 -24.00
C GLN A 131 -7.76 7.60 -23.65
N ASN A 132 -8.99 7.11 -23.84
CA ASN A 132 -10.20 7.88 -23.56
C ASN A 132 -10.41 8.08 -22.04
N VAL A 133 -9.79 9.12 -21.50
CA VAL A 133 -9.94 9.56 -20.11
C VAL A 133 -10.60 10.93 -20.13
N VAL A 134 -11.71 11.08 -19.42
CA VAL A 134 -12.48 12.34 -19.36
C VAL A 134 -11.94 13.21 -18.22
N PRO A 135 -11.26 14.34 -18.50
CA PRO A 135 -10.62 15.16 -17.45
C PRO A 135 -11.60 15.73 -16.43
N ALA A 136 -12.84 16.04 -16.86
CA ALA A 136 -13.90 16.55 -16.01
C ALA A 136 -14.20 15.66 -14.79
N ASN A 137 -13.92 14.35 -14.87
CA ASN A 137 -14.16 13.42 -13.76
C ASN A 137 -13.16 13.57 -12.61
N TYR A 138 -12.06 14.30 -12.81
CA TYR A 138 -10.93 14.38 -11.87
C TYR A 138 -10.67 15.80 -11.36
N LEU A 139 -11.59 16.75 -11.58
CA LEU A 139 -11.45 18.14 -11.14
C LEU A 139 -11.37 18.32 -9.61
N GLN A 140 -11.78 17.31 -8.85
CA GLN A 140 -11.70 17.28 -7.38
C GLN A 140 -10.57 16.37 -6.87
N GLY A 141 -9.70 15.87 -7.76
CA GLY A 141 -8.59 14.98 -7.41
C GLY A 141 -7.41 15.72 -6.76
N GLU A 142 -6.40 14.94 -6.37
CA GLU A 142 -5.14 15.45 -5.80
C GLU A 142 -4.36 16.27 -6.83
N MET A 143 -4.43 15.90 -8.13
CA MET A 143 -3.79 16.61 -9.24
C MET A 143 -4.78 17.53 -9.97
N ARG A 144 -5.80 18.03 -9.27
CA ARG A 144 -6.87 18.90 -9.78
C ARG A 144 -6.40 19.99 -10.74
N GLU A 145 -5.31 20.70 -10.45
CA GLU A 145 -4.79 21.79 -11.30
C GLU A 145 -4.41 21.29 -12.70
N LEU A 146 -3.74 20.14 -12.78
CA LEU A 146 -3.41 19.48 -14.04
C LEU A 146 -4.68 18.97 -14.76
N TRP A 147 -5.69 18.52 -14.02
CA TRP A 147 -6.96 18.11 -14.61
C TRP A 147 -7.79 19.27 -15.14
N TYR A 148 -7.77 20.43 -14.47
CA TYR A 148 -8.37 21.66 -14.99
C TYR A 148 -7.69 22.08 -16.30
N TYR A 149 -6.35 22.07 -16.32
CA TYR A 149 -5.59 22.31 -17.54
C TYR A 149 -6.02 21.37 -18.68
N ARG A 150 -5.99 20.05 -18.45
CA ARG A 150 -6.42 19.05 -19.44
C ARG A 150 -7.89 19.21 -19.86
N ASN A 151 -8.76 19.60 -18.93
CA ASN A 151 -10.18 19.82 -19.21
C ASN A 151 -10.38 21.03 -20.13
N VAL A 152 -9.65 22.12 -19.92
CA VAL A 152 -9.65 23.26 -20.84
C VAL A 152 -9.14 22.83 -22.22
N LEU A 153 -8.03 22.09 -22.28
CA LEU A 153 -7.46 21.63 -23.54
C LEU A 153 -8.37 20.69 -24.35
N SER A 154 -9.25 19.95 -23.68
CA SER A 154 -10.18 19.00 -24.30
C SER A 154 -11.59 19.57 -24.50
N SER A 155 -11.82 20.84 -24.14
CA SER A 155 -13.11 21.50 -24.30
C SER A 155 -13.33 21.95 -25.74
N ASN A 156 -14.54 21.77 -26.25
CA ASN A 156 -14.96 22.40 -27.51
C ASN A 156 -15.17 23.92 -27.30
N ASP A 157 -15.04 24.69 -28.39
CA ASP A 157 -15.07 26.17 -28.41
C ASP A 157 -16.18 26.81 -27.55
N ASN A 158 -17.37 26.21 -27.50
CA ASN A 158 -18.51 26.78 -26.77
C ASN A 158 -18.35 26.81 -25.23
N ASN A 159 -17.45 26.00 -24.66
CA ASN A 159 -17.25 25.90 -23.21
C ASN A 159 -15.85 26.33 -22.75
N ILE A 160 -14.98 26.70 -23.69
CA ILE A 160 -13.57 26.96 -23.39
C ILE A 160 -13.40 28.19 -22.49
N ASP A 161 -14.09 29.30 -22.79
CA ASP A 161 -14.01 30.53 -22.00
C ASP A 161 -14.53 30.35 -20.57
N THR A 162 -15.59 29.57 -20.40
CA THR A 162 -16.11 29.26 -19.05
C THR A 162 -15.08 28.44 -18.27
N ASN A 163 -14.46 27.45 -18.91
CA ASN A 163 -13.46 26.60 -18.24
C ASN A 163 -12.16 27.37 -17.94
N ILE A 164 -11.73 28.28 -18.81
CA ILE A 164 -10.59 29.17 -18.57
C ILE A 164 -10.87 30.10 -17.40
N ASN A 165 -12.04 30.75 -17.36
CA ASN A 165 -12.41 31.65 -16.27
C ASN A 165 -12.48 30.92 -14.93
N ASN A 166 -13.04 29.70 -14.91
CA ASN A 166 -13.03 28.84 -13.73
C ASN A 166 -11.60 28.47 -13.31
N PHE A 167 -10.73 28.13 -14.26
CA PHE A 167 -9.32 27.83 -13.96
C PHE A 167 -8.63 29.05 -13.34
N LYS A 168 -8.79 30.23 -13.94
CA LYS A 168 -8.24 31.50 -13.46
C LYS A 168 -8.68 31.86 -12.05
N MET A 169 -9.96 31.66 -11.73
CA MET A 169 -10.49 31.92 -10.40
C MET A 169 -9.95 30.96 -9.34
N LEU A 170 -9.78 29.69 -9.68
CA LEU A 170 -9.37 28.66 -8.72
C LEU A 170 -7.85 28.56 -8.56
N TYR A 171 -7.09 28.86 -9.60
CA TYR A 171 -5.63 28.70 -9.65
C TYR A 171 -4.95 29.92 -10.32
N PRO A 172 -5.11 31.13 -9.77
CA PRO A 172 -4.63 32.37 -10.41
C PRO A 172 -3.10 32.43 -10.58
N GLU A 173 -2.34 31.75 -9.72
CA GLU A 173 -0.88 31.73 -9.73
C GLU A 173 -0.28 30.54 -10.52
N SER A 174 -1.12 29.76 -11.20
CA SER A 174 -0.68 28.57 -11.93
C SER A 174 0.14 28.93 -13.17
N GLN A 175 1.30 28.28 -13.35
CA GLN A 175 2.04 28.38 -14.62
C GLN A 175 1.28 27.72 -15.78
N LEU A 176 0.42 26.74 -15.50
CA LEU A 176 -0.41 26.09 -16.51
C LEU A 176 -1.51 27.03 -17.03
N LEU A 177 -1.99 27.96 -16.19
CA LEU A 177 -2.90 29.01 -16.62
C LEU A 177 -2.26 29.89 -17.69
N THR A 178 -1.00 30.30 -17.51
CA THR A 178 -0.25 31.08 -18.51
C THR A 178 -0.16 30.35 -19.85
N LEU A 179 0.02 29.01 -19.83
CA LEU A 179 0.04 28.21 -21.06
C LEU A 179 -1.33 28.18 -21.75
N VAL A 180 -2.41 28.05 -20.97
CA VAL A 180 -3.79 28.05 -21.48
C VAL A 180 -4.18 29.40 -22.06
N GLU A 181 -3.90 30.49 -21.34
CA GLU A 181 -4.20 31.85 -21.79
C GLU A 181 -3.47 32.15 -23.11
N ASN A 182 -2.21 31.71 -23.25
CA ASN A 182 -1.44 31.86 -24.50
C ASN A 182 -1.95 30.97 -25.64
N TRP A 183 -2.53 29.82 -25.34
CA TRP A 183 -3.08 28.91 -26.34
C TRP A 183 -4.38 29.45 -26.98
N ASN A 184 -5.17 30.22 -26.20
CA ASN A 184 -6.42 30.84 -26.65
C ASN A 184 -6.23 32.19 -27.38
N ILE A 185 -4.99 32.67 -27.61
CA ILE A 185 -4.70 33.90 -28.38
C ILE A 185 -4.59 33.60 -29.88
N LYS A 186 -5.46 32.74 -30.43
CA LYS A 186 -5.52 32.48 -31.88
C LYS A 186 -6.88 32.83 -32.45
#